data_AF-F1BXB9-F1
#
_entry.id   AF-F1BXB9-F1
#
_cell.length_a   1.000
_cell.length_b   1.000
_cell.length_c   1.000
_cell.angle_alpha   90.00
_cell.angle_beta   90.00
_cell.angle_gamma   90.00
#
_symmetry.space_group_name_H-M   'P 1'
#
loop_
_entity.id
_entity.type
_entity.pdbx_description
1 polymer ?
#
loop_
_entity_poly.entity_id
_entity_poly.type
_entity_poly.pdbx_seq_one_letter_code
_entity_poly.pdbx_strand_id
1 'polypeptide(L)' 'TLALIEHAGIQPTVIEYLKTPPSREQLVKMIADAGLTVREAIREKGTPYTVLGLGYPELTDDQLIDA' A
#
# COMPACT_ATOMS: atom_id res chain seq x y z
N THR A 1 -9.21 8.30 -10.32
CA THR A 1 -8.93 7.18 -11.25
C THR A 1 -7.78 7.60 -12.15
N LEU A 2 -7.08 6.66 -12.80
CA LEU A 2 -5.97 6.98 -13.73
C LEU A 2 -6.40 7.97 -14.83
N ALA A 3 -7.56 7.72 -15.45
CA ALA A 3 -8.12 8.59 -16.49
C ALA A 3 -8.31 10.05 -16.06
N LEU A 4 -8.64 10.32 -14.79
CA LEU A 4 -8.76 11.69 -14.28
C LEU A 4 -7.41 12.41 -14.23
N ILE A 5 -6.32 11.69 -13.95
CA ILE A 5 -4.96 12.24 -13.93
C ILE A 5 -4.53 12.58 -15.35
N GLU A 6 -4.79 11.67 -16.30
CA GLU A 6 -4.49 11.87 -17.72
C GLU A 6 -5.30 13.03 -18.32
N HIS A 7 -6.59 13.15 -17.98
CA HIS A 7 -7.45 14.25 -18.41
C HIS A 7 -6.99 15.61 -17.89
N ALA A 8 -6.28 15.66 -16.76
CA ALA A 8 -5.66 16.88 -16.24
C ALA A 8 -4.36 17.25 -16.99
N GLY A 9 -3.99 16.51 -18.04
CA GLY A 9 -2.76 16.72 -18.81
C GLY A 9 -1.50 16.16 -18.12
N ILE A 10 -1.65 15.46 -16.99
CA ILE A 10 -0.55 14.86 -16.25
C ILE A 10 -0.31 13.47 -16.83
N GLN A 11 0.94 13.17 -17.18
CA GLN A 11 1.36 11.84 -17.62
C GLN A 11 2.05 11.12 -16.45
N PRO A 12 1.33 10.31 -15.65
CA PRO A 12 1.93 9.64 -14.50
C PRO A 12 2.76 8.43 -14.95
N THR A 13 3.78 8.11 -14.17
CA THR A 13 4.42 6.79 -14.25
C THR A 13 3.47 5.75 -13.68
N VAL A 14 3.07 4.78 -14.50
CA VAL A 14 2.19 3.67 -14.06
C VAL A 14 3.04 2.49 -13.63
N ILE A 15 2.85 2.04 -12.39
CA ILE A 15 3.55 0.88 -11.82
C ILE A 15 2.52 -0.21 -11.52
N GLU A 16 2.67 -1.37 -12.17
CA GLU A 16 1.89 -2.58 -11.86
C GLU A 16 2.44 -3.22 -10.58
N TYR A 17 2.06 -2.69 -9.42
CA TYR A 17 2.65 -3.06 -8.12
C TYR A 17 2.52 -4.55 -7.74
N LEU A 18 1.56 -5.29 -8.32
CA LEU A 18 1.46 -6.74 -8.12
C LEU A 18 2.52 -7.53 -8.90
N LYS A 19 3.09 -6.95 -9.96
CA LYS A 19 4.17 -7.54 -10.76
C LYS A 19 5.54 -6.99 -10.35
N THR A 20 5.60 -5.68 -10.07
CA THR A 20 6.82 -4.95 -9.70
C THR A 20 6.56 -4.20 -8.40
N PRO A 21 6.55 -4.91 -7.25
CA PRO A 21 6.27 -4.28 -5.97
C PRO A 21 7.38 -3.27 -5.61
N PRO A 22 7.05 -2.21 -4.85
CA PRO A 22 8.07 -1.35 -4.30
C PRO A 22 8.98 -2.12 -3.33
N SER A 23 10.21 -1.67 -3.16
CA SER A 23 11.04 -2.12 -2.04
C SER A 23 10.41 -1.74 -0.70
N ARG A 24 10.80 -2.41 0.37
CA ARG A 24 10.37 -2.10 1.74
C ARG A 24 10.52 -0.61 2.08
N GLU A 25 11.71 -0.06 1.81
CA GLU A 25 12.03 1.35 2.09
C GLU A 25 11.13 2.32 1.31
N GLN A 26 10.85 1.99 0.04
CA GLN A 26 9.91 2.76 -0.78
C GLN A 26 8.49 2.67 -0.25
N LEU A 27 8.04 1.48 0.17
CA LEU A 27 6.70 1.29 0.73
C LEU A 27 6.49 2.10 2.01
N VAL A 28 7.44 2.03 2.96
CA VAL A 28 7.43 2.84 4.19
C VAL A 28 7.31 4.33 3.85
N LYS A 29 8.17 4.80 2.92
CA LYS A 29 8.17 6.19 2.51
C LYS A 29 6.85 6.61 1.86
N MET A 30 6.29 5.80 0.98
CA MET A 30 5.02 6.09 0.30
C MET A 30 3.84 6.19 1.28
N ILE A 31 3.79 5.31 2.30
CA ILE A 31 2.77 5.34 3.35
C ILE A 31 2.86 6.66 4.14
N ALA A 32 4.07 7.05 4.55
CA ALA A 32 4.30 8.30 5.27
C ALA A 32 3.99 9.54 4.42
N ASP A 33 4.43 9.57 3.16
CA ASP A 33 4.16 10.67 2.22
C ASP A 33 2.64 10.82 1.94
N ALA A 34 1.87 9.74 2.05
CA ALA A 34 0.41 9.75 1.95
C ALA A 34 -0.30 10.20 3.25
N GLY A 35 0.43 10.39 4.35
CA GLY A 35 -0.13 10.77 5.65
C GLY A 35 -0.93 9.65 6.32
N LEU A 36 -0.65 8.39 5.99
CA LEU A 36 -1.32 7.22 6.54
C LEU A 36 -0.43 6.53 7.57
N THR A 37 -1.05 5.81 8.51
CA THR A 37 -0.38 4.76 9.26
C THR A 37 -0.25 3.49 8.42
N VAL A 38 0.67 2.59 8.80
CA VAL A 38 0.83 1.29 8.12
C VAL A 38 -0.47 0.50 8.11
N ARG A 39 -1.20 0.50 9.23
CA ARG A 39 -2.47 -0.23 9.36
C ARG A 39 -3.56 0.32 8.44
N GLU A 40 -3.63 1.63 8.25
CA GLU A 40 -4.57 2.27 7.31
C GLU A 40 -4.25 1.98 5.84
N ALA A 41 -2.98 1.69 5.53
CA ALA A 41 -2.55 1.35 4.18
C ALA A 41 -2.90 -0.09 3.76
N ILE A 42 -3.29 -0.97 4.70
CA ILE A 42 -3.56 -2.38 4.40
C ILE A 42 -4.91 -2.55 3.70
N ARG A 43 -4.91 -3.31 2.62
CA ARG A 43 -6.13 -3.71 1.92
C ARG A 43 -6.75 -4.95 2.56
N GLU A 44 -7.95 -4.83 3.09
CA GLU A 44 -8.70 -5.97 3.67
C GLU A 44 -9.48 -6.78 2.63
N LYS A 45 -10.10 -6.12 1.64
CA LYS A 45 -11.04 -6.76 0.72
C LYS A 45 -10.33 -7.50 -0.41
N GLY A 46 -10.64 -8.78 -0.56
CA GLY A 46 -10.06 -9.63 -1.61
C GLY A 46 -8.60 -9.98 -1.36
N THR A 47 -8.16 -9.95 -0.09
CA THR A 47 -6.83 -10.35 0.35
C THR A 47 -6.96 -11.40 1.47
N PRO A 48 -5.86 -12.10 1.81
CA PRO A 48 -5.83 -13.02 2.96
C PRO A 48 -5.86 -12.34 4.33
N TYR A 49 -6.18 -11.04 4.42
CA TYR A 49 -6.09 -10.21 5.64
C TYR A 49 -6.63 -10.91 6.90
N THR A 50 -7.86 -11.43 6.83
CA THR A 50 -8.51 -12.13 7.95
C THR A 50 -7.84 -13.46 8.27
N VAL A 51 -7.43 -14.21 7.24
CA VAL A 51 -6.81 -15.54 7.40
C VAL A 51 -5.41 -15.42 8.02
N LEU A 52 -4.69 -14.36 7.70
CA LEU A 52 -3.37 -14.05 8.25
C LEU A 52 -3.42 -13.27 9.58
N GLY A 53 -4.61 -12.86 10.03
CA GLY A 53 -4.74 -12.13 11.30
C GLY A 53 -4.13 -10.73 11.29
N LEU A 54 -4.03 -10.07 10.13
CA LEU A 54 -3.33 -8.78 10.00
C LEU A 54 -4.02 -7.62 10.75
N GLY A 55 -5.26 -7.84 11.22
CA GLY A 55 -6.00 -6.90 12.07
C GLY A 55 -5.62 -6.93 13.55
N TYR A 56 -4.76 -7.85 13.98
CA TYR A 56 -4.39 -7.95 15.39
C TYR A 56 -3.60 -6.71 15.87
N PRO A 57 -4.01 -6.10 17.00
CA PRO A 57 -3.42 -4.85 17.50
C PRO A 57 -1.97 -5.01 17.99
N GLU A 58 -1.57 -6.22 18.35
CA GLU A 58 -0.21 -6.55 18.77
C GLU A 58 0.80 -6.56 17.63
N LEU A 59 0.35 -6.61 16.37
CA LEU A 59 1.24 -6.55 15.22
C LEU A 59 1.85 -5.17 15.10
N THR A 60 3.18 -5.15 15.05
CA THR A 60 3.98 -3.95 14.80
C THR A 60 3.92 -3.55 13.34
N ASP A 61 4.20 -2.27 13.06
CA ASP A 61 4.27 -1.75 11.70
C ASP A 61 5.26 -2.53 10.82
N ASP A 62 6.41 -2.94 11.36
CA ASP A 62 7.38 -3.76 10.63
C ASP A 62 6.82 -5.13 10.25
N GLN A 63 6.10 -5.80 11.16
CA GLN A 63 5.46 -7.08 10.87
C GLN A 63 4.35 -6.95 9.83
N LEU A 64 3.64 -5.83 9.81
CA LEU A 64 2.60 -5.56 8.82
C LEU A 64 3.18 -5.23 7.43
N ILE A 65 4.36 -4.63 7.37
CA ILE A 65 5.06 -4.33 6.11
C ILE A 65 5.68 -5.57 5.47
N ASP A 66 6.12 -6.54 6.29
CA ASP A 66 6.76 -7.77 5.83
C ASP A 66 5.77 -8.91 5.49
N ALA A 67 4.46 -8.71 5.75
CA ALA A 67 3.39 -9.71 5.56
C ALA A 67 2.92 -9.84 4.09
#